data_AF-A0A372MNQ3-F1
#
_entry.id   AF-A0A372MNQ3-F1
#
_cell.length_a   1.000
_cell.length_b   1.000
_cell.length_c   1.000
_cell.angle_alpha   90.00
_cell.angle_beta   90.00
_cell.angle_gamma   90.00
#
_symmetry.space_group_name_H-M   'P 1'
#
loop_
_entity.id
_entity.type
_entity.pdbx_description
1 polymer ?
#
loop_
_entity_poly.entity_id
_entity_poly.type
_entity_poly.pdbx_seq_one_letter_code
_entity_poly.pdbx_strand_id
1 'polypeptide(L)'
;MYSLNYRKNPLPDTIFGGRFLMHIWPRPLMWAFEWHDTSKDLILKRGETLFYCQFDSYDPLRTIKLLQAEKTPELMHYMDQISGVVNYVNQTFSLFNEVEKVRPKNLLANKK
;
A
#
# COMPACT_ATOMS: atom_id res chain seq x y z
N MET A 1 4.24 -3.76 -21.62
CA MET A 1 4.99 -4.87 -20.97
C MET A 1 5.81 -4.24 -19.86
N TYR A 2 5.42 -4.42 -18.60
CA TYR A 2 6.23 -3.92 -17.47
C TYR A 2 7.42 -4.87 -17.30
N SER A 3 8.64 -4.37 -17.45
CA SER A 3 9.84 -5.16 -17.14
C SER A 3 9.94 -5.30 -15.63
N LEU A 4 9.55 -6.46 -15.10
CA LEU A 4 9.89 -6.84 -13.73
C LEU A 4 11.41 -7.03 -13.69
N ASN A 5 12.11 -6.18 -12.94
CA ASN A 5 13.54 -6.35 -12.69
C ASN A 5 13.72 -7.48 -11.67
N TYR A 6 13.93 -8.69 -12.17
CA TYR A 6 14.25 -9.82 -11.33
C TYR A 6 15.60 -9.61 -10.64
N ARG A 7 15.65 -9.90 -9.33
CA ARG A 7 16.90 -9.86 -8.56
C ARG A 7 17.84 -10.94 -9.08
N LYS A 8 19.13 -10.60 -9.20
CA LYS A 8 20.18 -11.58 -9.57
C LYS A 8 20.26 -12.74 -8.57
N ASN A 9 20.15 -12.41 -7.29
CA ASN A 9 20.01 -13.37 -6.21
C ASN A 9 18.55 -13.28 -5.72
N PRO A 10 17.74 -14.33 -5.84
CA PRO A 10 16.39 -14.31 -5.32
C PRO A 10 16.41 -14.12 -3.80
N LEU A 11 15.34 -13.52 -3.27
CA LEU A 11 15.12 -13.57 -1.82
C LEU A 11 14.97 -15.03 -1.38
N PRO A 12 15.33 -15.36 -0.12
CA PRO A 12 15.26 -16.73 0.37
C PRO A 12 13.85 -17.34 0.27
N ASP A 13 12.82 -16.50 0.24
CA ASP A 13 11.41 -16.89 0.29
C ASP A 13 10.50 -15.88 -0.45
N THR A 14 9.19 -16.09 -0.37
CA THR A 14 8.16 -15.41 -1.16
C THR A 14 7.76 -14.05 -0.58
N ILE A 15 7.60 -13.06 -1.46
CA ILE A 15 7.00 -11.77 -1.12
C ILE A 15 5.48 -11.88 -1.30
N PHE A 16 4.72 -11.46 -0.29
CA PHE A 16 3.26 -11.38 -0.40
C PHE A 16 2.81 -10.00 -0.87
N GLY A 17 2.04 -9.98 -1.96
CA GLY A 17 1.38 -8.77 -2.44
C GLY A 17 0.02 -8.58 -1.77
N GLY A 18 -0.30 -7.35 -1.38
CA GLY A 18 -1.64 -6.95 -0.95
C GLY A 18 -2.32 -6.09 -2.01
N ARG A 19 -3.63 -6.29 -2.21
CA ARG A 19 -4.49 -5.40 -3.01
C ARG A 19 -5.56 -4.80 -2.11
N PHE A 20 -5.75 -3.48 -2.18
CA PHE A 20 -6.70 -2.78 -1.32
C PHE A 20 -7.23 -1.50 -1.99
N LEU A 21 -8.41 -1.06 -1.57
CA LEU A 21 -9.04 0.16 -2.08
C LEU A 21 -8.42 1.40 -1.42
N MET A 22 -7.33 1.91 -2.00
CA MET A 22 -6.59 3.05 -1.44
C MET A 22 -7.42 4.33 -1.26
N HIS A 23 -8.43 4.57 -2.10
CA HIS A 23 -9.25 5.78 -2.03
C HIS A 23 -10.24 5.78 -0.86
N ILE A 24 -10.64 4.62 -0.36
CA ILE A 24 -11.50 4.45 0.82
C ILE A 24 -10.63 4.19 2.05
N TRP A 25 -9.63 3.33 1.91
CA TRP A 25 -8.81 2.85 3.03
C TRP A 25 -7.34 3.25 2.85
N PRO A 26 -7.00 4.54 2.99
CA PRO A 26 -5.61 4.98 2.98
C PRO A 26 -4.89 4.37 4.17
N ARG A 27 -3.74 3.75 3.93
CA ARG A 27 -2.92 3.14 4.97
C ARG A 27 -1.44 3.26 4.61
N PRO A 28 -0.54 3.30 5.61
CA PRO A 28 0.87 3.12 5.35
C PRO A 28 1.09 1.78 4.63
N LEU A 29 1.91 1.79 3.58
CA LEU A 29 2.32 0.55 2.93
C LEU A 29 3.33 -0.16 3.82
N MET A 30 3.04 -1.41 4.15
CA MET A 30 4.00 -2.31 4.79
C MET A 30 4.57 -3.23 3.74
N TRP A 31 5.89 -3.38 3.75
CA TRP A 31 6.57 -4.43 3.00
C TRP A 31 6.86 -5.57 3.97
N ALA A 32 6.44 -6.77 3.61
CA ALA A 32 6.66 -7.98 4.38
C ALA A 32 7.09 -9.09 3.43
N PHE A 33 7.88 -10.02 3.96
CA PHE A 33 8.30 -11.23 3.28
C PHE A 33 8.26 -12.37 4.31
N GLU A 34 8.03 -13.59 3.85
CA GLU A 34 8.21 -14.77 4.71
C GLU A 34 9.70 -15.04 4.84
N TRP A 35 10.20 -15.40 6.03
CA TRP A 35 11.57 -15.91 6.18
C TRP A 35 11.53 -17.27 6.84
N HIS A 36 11.27 -18.28 6.04
CA HIS A 36 11.14 -19.66 6.47
C HIS A 36 12.53 -20.32 6.61
N ASP A 37 13.42 -20.16 5.62
CA ASP A 37 14.79 -20.69 5.70
C ASP A 37 15.76 -19.69 6.33
N THR A 38 15.84 -19.69 7.66
CA THR A 38 16.71 -18.80 8.43
C THR A 38 18.19 -19.17 8.38
N SER A 39 18.57 -20.23 7.65
CA SER A 39 19.99 -20.55 7.40
C SER A 39 20.62 -19.69 6.30
N LYS A 40 19.78 -19.00 5.50
CA LYS A 40 20.20 -18.12 4.41
C LYS A 40 19.99 -16.67 4.80
N ASP A 41 20.96 -15.82 4.45
CA ASP A 41 20.89 -14.38 4.71
C ASP A 41 19.85 -13.68 3.83
N LEU A 42 19.07 -12.78 4.44
CA LEU A 42 18.34 -11.75 3.70
C LEU A 42 19.29 -10.61 3.33
N ILE A 43 19.73 -10.59 2.07
CA ILE A 43 20.62 -9.53 1.57
C ILE A 43 19.79 -8.47 0.83
N LEU A 44 19.77 -7.24 1.39
CA LEU A 44 19.18 -6.07 0.75
C LEU A 44 20.28 -5.06 0.40
N LYS A 45 20.45 -4.75 -0.89
CA LYS A 45 21.43 -3.76 -1.32
C LYS A 45 20.76 -2.44 -1.65
N ARG A 46 21.44 -1.34 -1.29
CA ARG A 46 21.01 0.00 -1.69
C ARG A 46 20.96 0.10 -3.22
N GLY A 47 19.88 0.66 -3.75
CA GLY A 47 19.66 0.81 -5.19
C GLY A 47 18.94 -0.38 -5.83
N GLU A 48 18.80 -1.52 -5.15
CA GLU A 48 17.95 -2.61 -5.62
C GLU A 48 16.47 -2.30 -5.36
N THR A 49 15.59 -2.76 -6.25
CA THR A 49 14.14 -2.62 -6.09
C THR A 49 13.66 -3.42 -4.89
N LEU A 50 12.99 -2.74 -3.94
CA LEU A 50 12.43 -3.36 -2.74
C LEU A 50 11.08 -4.02 -3.00
N PHE A 51 10.17 -3.32 -3.70
CA PHE A 51 8.85 -3.81 -4.08
C PHE A 51 8.32 -3.08 -5.31
N TYR A 52 7.27 -3.64 -5.90
CA TYR A 52 6.50 -3.02 -6.98
C TYR A 52 5.15 -2.55 -6.46
N CYS A 53 4.72 -1.37 -6.90
CA CYS A 53 3.34 -0.91 -6.75
C CYS A 53 2.65 -0.95 -8.11
N GLN A 54 1.47 -1.54 -8.14
CA GLN A 54 0.56 -1.47 -9.28
C GLN A 54 -0.67 -0.66 -8.87
N PHE A 55 -1.07 0.26 -9.74
CA PHE A 55 -2.28 1.06 -9.57
C PHE A 55 -3.31 0.60 -10.57
N ASP A 56 -4.43 0.09 -10.07
CA ASP A 56 -5.56 -0.26 -10.90
C ASP A 56 -6.56 0.89 -10.94
N SER A 57 -7.01 1.22 -12.13
CA SER A 57 -7.99 2.26 -12.43
C SER A 57 -9.12 1.65 -13.24
N TYR A 58 -10.33 2.22 -13.15
CA TYR A 58 -11.47 1.78 -13.96
C TYR A 58 -11.18 1.87 -15.46
N ASP A 59 -10.40 2.88 -15.86
CA ASP A 59 -9.94 3.05 -17.24
C ASP A 59 -8.46 2.63 -17.33
N PRO A 60 -8.12 1.55 -18.06
CA PRO A 60 -6.75 1.10 -18.23
C PRO A 60 -5.89 2.05 -19.07
N LEU A 61 -6.49 2.98 -19.83
CA LEU A 61 -5.77 3.99 -20.61
C LEU A 61 -5.39 5.22 -19.77
N ARG A 62 -5.93 5.34 -18.56
CA ARG A 62 -5.70 6.51 -17.72
C ARG A 62 -4.28 6.52 -17.17
N THR A 63 -3.53 7.57 -17.51
CA THR A 63 -2.20 7.79 -16.94
C THR A 63 -2.27 8.05 -15.44
N ILE A 64 -1.49 7.28 -14.68
CA ILE A 64 -1.31 7.49 -13.24
C ILE A 64 -0.20 8.50 -13.01
N LYS A 65 -0.48 9.53 -12.20
CA LYS A 65 0.50 10.52 -11.75
C LYS A 65 0.75 10.34 -10.27
N LEU A 66 2.02 10.25 -9.89
CA LEU A 66 2.44 10.26 -8.49
C LEU A 66 2.92 11.67 -8.15
N LEU A 67 2.43 12.19 -7.02
CA LEU A 67 2.81 13.49 -6.49
C LEU A 67 3.14 13.36 -5.01
N GLN A 68 4.00 14.26 -4.54
CA GLN A 68 4.25 14.38 -3.11
C GLN A 68 3.09 15.16 -2.47
N ALA A 69 2.37 14.49 -1.58
CA ALA A 69 1.26 15.08 -0.84
C ALA A 69 1.65 15.35 0.62
N GLU A 70 0.99 16.32 1.23
CA GLU A 70 1.06 16.58 2.66
C GLU A 70 0.18 15.57 3.44
N LYS A 71 0.67 15.13 4.61
CA LYS A 71 -0.14 14.38 5.57
C LYS A 71 -0.94 15.36 6.43
N THR A 72 -2.08 15.81 5.91
CA THR A 72 -2.90 16.79 6.63
C THR A 72 -3.46 16.19 7.93
N PRO A 73 -3.78 17.02 8.95
CA PRO A 73 -4.40 16.54 10.19
C PRO A 73 -5.70 15.77 9.94
N GLU A 74 -6.51 16.18 8.96
CA GLU A 74 -7.77 15.51 8.60
C GLU A 74 -7.51 14.12 8.02
N LEU A 75 -6.51 13.99 7.14
CA LEU A 75 -6.11 12.69 6.61
C LEU A 75 -5.58 11.78 7.72
N MET A 76 -4.74 12.31 8.60
CA MET A 76 -4.16 11.55 9.71
C MET A 76 -5.24 11.08 10.69
N HIS A 77 -6.20 11.94 11.04
CA HIS A 77 -7.34 11.58 11.88
C HIS A 77 -8.20 10.50 11.23
N TYR A 78 -8.52 10.65 9.94
CA TYR A 78 -9.27 9.64 9.20
C TYR A 78 -8.55 8.28 9.16
N MET A 79 -7.23 8.28 8.92
CA MET A 79 -6.42 7.06 8.94
C MET A 79 -6.39 6.41 10.32
N ASP A 80 -6.31 7.19 11.40
CA ASP A 80 -6.32 6.69 12.78
C ASP A 80 -7.65 6.00 13.11
N GLN A 81 -8.78 6.63 12.77
CA GLN A 81 -10.13 6.09 12.96
C GLN A 81 -10.31 4.70 12.34
N ILE A 82 -9.81 4.50 11.12
CA ILE A 82 -9.97 3.23 10.40
C ILE A 82 -8.89 2.20 10.75
N SER A 83 -7.73 2.62 11.27
CA SER A 83 -6.59 1.73 11.55
C SER A 83 -6.91 0.64 12.58
N GLY A 84 -7.72 0.93 13.59
CA GLY A 84 -8.04 -0.01 14.65
C GLY A 84 -9.09 -1.06 14.25
N VAL A 85 -9.88 -0.80 13.20
CA VAL A 85 -11.03 -1.61 12.83
C VAL A 85 -10.64 -3.04 12.42
N VAL A 86 -9.49 -3.20 11.75
CA VAL A 86 -8.99 -4.51 11.29
C VAL A 86 -8.65 -5.46 12.45
N ASN A 87 -8.47 -4.94 13.67
CA ASN A 87 -8.20 -5.77 14.86
C ASN A 87 -9.49 -6.38 15.45
N TYR A 88 -10.66 -5.81 15.13
CA TYR A 88 -11.93 -6.20 15.72
C TYR A 88 -12.85 -6.93 14.72
N VAL A 89 -12.65 -6.73 13.41
CA VAL A 89 -13.53 -7.26 12.37
C VAL A 89 -12.72 -7.95 11.28
N ASN A 90 -12.98 -9.26 11.11
CA ASN A 90 -12.54 -10.01 9.95
C ASN A 90 -13.37 -9.58 8.71
N GLN A 91 -12.76 -9.58 7.52
CA GLN A 91 -13.43 -9.21 6.26
C GLN A 91 -13.95 -7.75 6.25
N THR A 92 -13.05 -6.79 6.46
CA THR A 92 -13.35 -5.35 6.53
C THR A 92 -14.02 -4.74 5.29
N PHE A 93 -14.15 -5.49 4.19
CA PHE A 93 -14.88 -5.10 2.99
C PHE A 93 -16.32 -4.68 3.27
N SER A 94 -16.98 -5.30 4.25
CA SER A 94 -18.35 -4.95 4.66
C SER A 94 -18.48 -3.52 5.21
N LEU A 95 -17.37 -2.93 5.67
CA LEU A 95 -17.34 -1.62 6.31
C LEU A 95 -17.04 -0.48 5.34
N PHE A 96 -16.73 -0.79 4.07
CA PHE A 96 -16.29 0.23 3.12
C PHE A 96 -17.35 1.32 2.88
N ASN A 97 -18.63 0.94 2.81
CA ASN A 97 -19.73 1.90 2.67
C ASN A 97 -19.83 2.86 3.85
N GLU A 98 -19.55 2.39 5.07
CA GLU A 98 -19.60 3.24 6.28
C GLU A 98 -18.37 4.13 6.38
N VAL A 99 -17.20 3.58 6.06
CA VAL A 99 -15.94 4.33 6.02
C VAL A 99 -15.98 5.44 4.96
N GLU A 100 -16.59 5.18 3.80
CA GLU A 100 -16.75 6.17 2.74
C GLU A 100 -17.60 7.37 3.18
N LYS A 101 -18.61 7.19 4.04
CA LYS A 101 -19.45 8.29 4.56
C LYS A 101 -18.68 9.29 5.41
N VAL A 102 -17.68 8.83 6.15
CA VAL A 102 -16.85 9.66 7.04
C VAL A 102 -15.55 10.11 6.40
N ARG A 103 -15.31 9.70 5.14
CA ARG A 103 -14.12 10.07 4.38
C ARG A 103 -14.08 11.59 4.12
N PRO A 104 -12.95 12.26 4.39
CA PRO A 104 -12.75 13.65 4.01
C PRO A 104 -12.97 13.84 2.50
N LYS A 105 -13.57 14.98 2.11
CA LYS A 105 -13.80 15.30 0.68
C LYS A 105 -12.50 15.25 -0.12
N ASN A 106 -11.42 15.78 0.45
CA ASN A 106 -10.09 15.80 -0.13
C ASN A 106 -9.13 14.98 0.72
N LEU A 107 -8.47 13.99 0.12
CA LEU A 107 -7.39 13.22 0.76
C LEU A 107 -5.99 13.70 0.38
N LEU A 108 -5.88 14.52 -0.67
CA LEU A 108 -4.63 15.00 -1.19
C LEU A 108 -4.59 16.52 -1.04
N ALA A 109 -3.57 17.00 -0.33
CA ALA A 109 -3.12 18.38 -0.39
C ALA A 109 -1.72 18.36 -1.02
N ASN A 110 -1.50 19.14 -2.08
CA ASN A 110 -0.17 19.26 -2.67
C ASN A 110 0.77 19.85 -1.63
N LYS A 111 1.90 19.19 -1.40
CA LYS A 111 2.97 19.79 -0.61
C LYS A 111 3.55 20.95 -1.42
N LYS A 112 3.41 22.18 -0.92
CA LYS A 112 4.04 23.36 -1.50
C LYS A 112 5.56 23.27 -1.36
#